data_AF-A0A0A0JJE3-F1
#
_entry.id   AF-A0A0A0JJE3-F1
#
_cell.length_a   1.000
_cell.length_b   1.000
_cell.length_c   1.000
_cell.angle_alpha   90.00
_cell.angle_beta   90.00
_cell.angle_gamma   90.00
#
_symmetry.space_group_name_H-M   'P 1'
#
loop_
_entity.id
_entity.type
_entity.pdbx_description
1 polymer ?
#
loop_
_entity_poly.entity_id
_entity_poly.type
_entity_poly.pdbx_seq_one_letter_code
_entity_poly.pdbx_strand_id
1 'polypeptide(L)'
;MCRPETSYDAADRRSIDTVLQHGWQVLMVSDECDCSHEGEHSHAQAGPDFAYTVGLGHRCGHPELLISGLDPTVMHHVLNDVAQRVMDGRGLKPGDVLEGVLLGVPVVVEAVNAEASRGTVTWSGWFHRRRPEALAIVWPSTHGVFPWQPGAPAALNERQPPAWRVPHEHTGGVACDPQWVFPVPADRMAFTCTHVIDEGAAVLWVAREADPSRGEDWSIHCGAPGHDTGDMRLAHLSHLVRSAPSLIAVSDMGLDEEAYRESPEAEWVVRPLT
;
A
#
# COMPACT_ATOMS: atom_id res chain seq x y z
N MET A 1 27.37 -4.36 11.78
CA MET A 1 26.78 -4.04 13.09
C MET A 1 27.49 -2.81 13.63
N CYS A 2 26.93 -1.63 13.39
CA CYS A 2 27.25 -0.38 14.09
C CYS A 2 25.89 0.10 14.64
N ARG A 3 25.67 0.45 15.90
CA ARG A 3 26.55 0.84 17.01
C ARG A 3 26.17 0.16 18.33
N PRO A 4 27.13 -0.06 19.23
CA PRO A 4 26.88 0.02 20.67
C PRO A 4 27.64 1.22 21.27
N GLU A 5 26.97 2.03 22.11
CA GLU A 5 27.45 2.32 23.48
C GLU A 5 26.43 3.11 24.33
N THR A 6 25.81 2.38 25.26
CA THR A 6 25.50 2.77 26.65
C THR A 6 24.25 3.58 27.06
N SER A 7 23.37 4.00 26.17
CA SER A 7 22.00 4.38 26.56
C SER A 7 21.08 4.32 25.35
N TYR A 8 19.90 3.71 25.49
CA TYR A 8 18.80 3.98 24.56
C TYR A 8 18.61 5.49 24.53
N ASP A 9 18.76 6.13 23.37
CA ASP A 9 18.41 7.54 23.26
C ASP A 9 16.88 7.70 23.32
N ALA A 10 16.39 8.94 23.32
CA ALA A 10 14.95 9.16 23.39
C ALA A 10 14.21 8.62 22.16
N ALA A 11 14.87 8.56 20.99
CA ALA A 11 14.29 7.99 19.79
C ALA A 11 14.20 6.46 19.93
N ASP A 12 15.28 5.79 20.33
CA ASP A 12 15.30 4.35 20.58
C ASP A 12 14.22 3.93 21.58
N ARG A 13 14.05 4.68 22.68
CA ARG A 13 13.01 4.38 23.68
C ARG A 13 11.61 4.50 23.10
N ARG A 14 11.29 5.58 22.39
CA ARG A 14 9.98 5.74 21.72
C ARG A 14 9.69 4.60 20.75
N SER A 15 10.72 4.20 20.05
CA SER A 15 10.66 3.15 19.05
C SER A 15 10.41 1.79 19.70
N ILE A 16 11.14 1.47 20.78
CA ILE A 16 10.90 0.28 21.61
C ILE A 16 9.49 0.32 22.21
N ASP A 17 9.07 1.45 22.78
CA ASP A 17 7.76 1.58 23.42
C ASP A 17 6.63 1.36 22.41
N THR A 18 6.75 1.91 21.19
CA THR A 18 5.81 1.67 20.08
C THR A 18 5.69 0.18 19.76
N VAL A 19 6.83 -0.50 19.57
CA VAL A 19 6.85 -1.95 19.31
C VAL A 19 6.30 -2.72 20.50
N LEU A 20 6.55 -2.27 21.72
CA LEU A 20 6.05 -2.95 22.91
C LEU A 20 4.53 -2.86 23.03
N GLN A 21 3.97 -1.69 22.70
CA GLN A 21 2.56 -1.36 22.80
C GLN A 21 1.72 -1.93 21.65
N HIS A 22 2.19 -1.77 20.41
CA HIS A 22 1.41 -2.11 19.20
C HIS A 22 1.88 -3.41 18.53
N GLY A 23 3.11 -3.84 18.82
CA GLY A 23 3.69 -5.07 18.30
C GLY A 23 4.64 -4.87 17.12
N TRP A 24 4.50 -3.77 16.38
CA TRP A 24 5.43 -3.33 15.35
C TRP A 24 5.51 -1.80 15.28
N GLN A 25 6.48 -1.31 14.53
CA GLN A 25 6.60 0.06 14.09
C GLN A 25 7.03 0.07 12.61
N VAL A 26 6.54 1.02 11.83
CA VAL A 26 7.07 1.31 10.49
C VAL A 26 8.17 2.36 10.56
N LEU A 27 9.31 2.07 9.94
CA LEU A 27 10.39 3.03 9.74
C LEU A 27 10.48 3.42 8.27
N MET A 28 10.65 4.72 8.03
CA MET A 28 10.90 5.30 6.71
C MET A 28 12.40 5.61 6.57
N VAL A 29 12.96 5.31 5.41
CA VAL A 29 14.33 5.65 5.03
C VAL A 29 14.27 6.37 3.69
N SER A 30 14.68 7.65 3.69
CA SER A 30 14.74 8.48 2.50
C SER A 30 16.05 9.27 2.44
N ASP A 31 16.45 9.65 1.23
CA ASP A 31 17.64 10.48 1.00
C ASP A 31 17.50 11.91 1.58
N GLU A 32 16.27 12.36 1.84
CA GLU A 32 15.94 13.68 2.40
C GLU A 32 16.02 13.76 3.93
N CYS A 33 16.49 12.71 4.62
CA CYS A 33 16.78 12.82 6.05
C CYS A 33 17.97 13.77 6.25
N ASP A 34 17.65 15.06 6.41
CA ASP A 34 18.53 16.13 6.86
C ASP A 34 18.89 15.86 8.32
N CYS A 35 19.78 14.88 8.51
CA CYS A 35 20.41 14.58 9.77
C CYS A 35 21.25 15.80 10.14
N SER A 36 20.64 16.76 10.84
CA SER A 36 21.34 17.87 11.50
C SER A 36 22.19 17.38 12.69
N HIS A 37 22.98 16.34 12.48
CA HIS A 37 24.13 16.02 13.29
C HIS A 37 25.36 16.56 12.58
N GLU A 38 26.02 17.52 13.21
CA GLU A 38 27.36 17.94 12.82
C GLU A 38 28.30 16.73 12.83
N GLY A 39 28.52 16.15 11.66
CA GLY A 39 29.34 14.98 11.45
C GLY A 39 29.17 14.50 10.01
N GLU A 40 30.20 14.71 9.20
CA GLU A 40 30.29 14.38 7.77
C GLU A 40 29.84 12.94 7.48
N HIS A 41 28.57 12.75 7.10
CA HIS A 41 28.09 11.54 6.45
C HIS A 41 27.06 11.91 5.37
N SER A 42 27.51 12.65 4.35
CA SER A 42 26.87 12.61 3.03
C SER A 42 27.18 11.24 2.41
N HIS A 43 26.39 10.24 2.76
CA HIS A 43 26.25 9.04 1.96
C HIS A 43 24.91 9.17 1.25
N ALA A 44 24.88 9.86 0.11
CA ALA A 44 23.76 9.72 -0.82
C ALA A 44 23.59 8.22 -1.07
N GLN A 45 22.55 7.63 -0.49
CA GLN A 45 22.40 6.20 -0.51
C GLN A 45 21.71 5.87 -1.83
N ALA A 46 22.51 5.66 -2.88
CA ALA A 46 22.02 5.39 -4.22
C ALA A 46 20.95 4.27 -4.20
N GLY A 47 19.68 4.65 -4.31
CA GLY A 47 18.55 3.74 -4.18
C GLY A 47 17.23 4.50 -3.98
N PRO A 48 16.08 3.83 -4.15
CA PRO A 48 14.79 4.46 -3.90
C PRO A 48 14.53 4.58 -2.40
N ASP A 49 13.70 5.56 -2.02
CA ASP A 49 13.11 5.61 -0.69
C ASP A 49 12.39 4.30 -0.38
N PHE A 50 12.49 3.86 0.87
CA PHE A 50 11.90 2.60 1.30
C PHE A 50 11.41 2.69 2.73
N ALA A 51 10.51 1.77 3.07
CA ALA A 51 9.96 1.63 4.40
C ALA A 51 10.01 0.17 4.83
N TYR A 52 10.15 -0.08 6.13
CA TYR A 52 10.09 -1.43 6.66
C TYR A 52 9.51 -1.50 8.07
N THR A 53 8.99 -2.67 8.43
CA THR A 53 8.52 -2.92 9.80
C THR A 53 9.67 -3.32 10.72
N VAL A 54 9.53 -3.00 12.01
CA VAL A 54 10.33 -3.59 13.08
C VAL A 54 9.42 -4.06 14.19
N GLY A 55 9.59 -5.30 14.63
CA GLY A 55 8.90 -5.86 15.79
C GLY A 55 8.11 -7.12 15.49
N LEU A 56 7.73 -7.38 14.24
CA LEU A 56 6.95 -8.56 13.85
C LEU A 56 7.68 -9.85 14.26
N GLY A 57 8.99 -9.89 14.05
CA GLY A 57 9.81 -11.03 14.45
C GLY A 57 9.82 -11.30 15.96
N HIS A 58 9.61 -10.27 16.79
CA HIS A 58 9.55 -10.39 18.24
C HIS A 58 8.16 -10.86 18.67
N ARG A 59 7.10 -10.34 18.07
CA ARG A 59 5.73 -10.63 18.50
C ARG A 59 5.17 -11.94 17.97
N CYS A 60 5.35 -12.20 16.69
CA CYS A 60 4.75 -13.37 16.03
C CYS A 60 5.77 -14.27 15.32
N GLY A 61 7.07 -13.96 15.43
CA GLY A 61 8.12 -14.75 14.79
C GLY A 61 8.13 -14.62 13.26
N HIS A 62 7.42 -13.63 12.72
CA HIS A 62 7.32 -13.38 11.28
C HIS A 62 8.51 -12.53 10.77
N PRO A 63 8.98 -12.72 9.52
CA PRO A 63 9.92 -11.79 8.89
C PRO A 63 9.41 -10.34 8.91
N GLU A 64 10.30 -9.37 8.90
CA GLU A 64 9.88 -7.98 8.70
C GLU A 64 9.39 -7.75 7.27
N LEU A 65 8.57 -6.73 7.06
CA LEU A 65 8.04 -6.35 5.76
C LEU A 65 8.84 -5.16 5.22
N LEU A 66 9.16 -5.16 3.94
CA LEU A 66 9.91 -4.11 3.23
C LEU A 66 9.12 -3.67 2.00
N ILE A 67 9.00 -2.37 1.75
CA ILE A 67 8.42 -1.79 0.52
C ILE A 67 9.27 -0.61 0.06
N SER A 68 9.33 -0.33 -1.25
CA SER A 68 10.12 0.77 -1.79
C SER A 68 9.46 1.48 -2.96
N GLY A 69 9.82 2.76 -3.13
CA GLY A 69 9.58 3.55 -4.34
C GLY A 69 8.14 4.00 -4.58
N LEU A 70 7.27 3.90 -3.56
CA LEU A 70 5.97 4.57 -3.51
C LEU A 70 6.04 5.84 -2.66
N ASP A 71 4.98 6.62 -2.66
CA ASP A 71 4.82 7.76 -1.74
C ASP A 71 4.99 7.31 -0.28
N PRO A 72 5.68 8.10 0.58
CA PRO A 72 5.89 7.76 1.99
C PRO A 72 4.61 7.39 2.75
N THR A 73 3.51 8.10 2.50
CA THR A 73 2.22 7.87 3.16
C THR A 73 1.64 6.53 2.72
N VAL A 74 1.72 6.22 1.42
CA VAL A 74 1.25 4.96 0.84
C VAL A 74 2.08 3.78 1.38
N MET A 75 3.40 3.90 1.40
CA MET A 75 4.28 2.86 1.97
C MET A 75 3.96 2.59 3.44
N HIS A 76 3.76 3.66 4.23
CA HIS A 76 3.40 3.56 5.63
C HIS A 76 2.03 2.88 5.83
N HIS A 77 1.03 3.24 5.03
CA HIS A 77 -0.29 2.64 5.09
C HIS A 77 -0.26 1.15 4.73
N VAL A 78 0.34 0.81 3.58
CA VAL A 78 0.50 -0.58 3.10
C VAL A 78 1.18 -1.45 4.15
N LEU A 79 2.28 -0.99 4.75
CA LEU A 79 2.98 -1.76 5.76
C LEU A 79 2.16 -1.96 7.03
N ASN A 80 1.40 -0.96 7.49
CA ASN A 80 0.55 -1.10 8.67
C ASN A 80 -0.62 -2.06 8.43
N ASP A 81 -1.29 -2.00 7.27
CA ASP A 81 -2.34 -2.95 6.93
C ASP A 81 -1.79 -4.38 6.88
N VAL A 82 -0.70 -4.62 6.15
CA VAL A 82 -0.12 -5.96 6.05
C VAL A 82 0.40 -6.46 7.41
N ALA A 83 1.03 -5.58 8.21
CA ALA A 83 1.46 -5.92 9.57
C ALA A 83 0.29 -6.29 10.49
N GLN A 84 -0.82 -5.56 10.41
CA GLN A 84 -2.04 -5.89 11.15
C GLN A 84 -2.57 -7.28 10.76
N ARG A 85 -2.65 -7.60 9.46
CA ARG A 85 -3.05 -8.94 8.98
C ARG A 85 -2.12 -10.03 9.52
N VAL A 86 -0.82 -9.77 9.61
CA VAL A 86 0.18 -10.69 10.21
C VAL A 86 -0.07 -10.86 11.71
N MET A 87 -0.33 -9.78 12.43
CA MET A 87 -0.66 -9.81 13.87
C MET A 87 -1.96 -10.55 14.16
N ASP A 88 -2.92 -10.52 13.24
CA ASP A 88 -4.16 -11.31 13.29
C ASP A 88 -3.96 -12.80 12.93
N GLY A 89 -2.71 -13.21 12.65
CA GLY A 89 -2.31 -14.61 12.48
C GLY A 89 -2.03 -15.03 11.03
N ARG A 90 -2.05 -14.10 10.07
CA ARG A 90 -1.70 -14.43 8.67
C ARG A 90 -0.19 -14.63 8.52
N GLY A 91 0.25 -15.86 8.31
CA GLY A 91 1.65 -16.15 7.96
C GLY A 91 1.90 -15.93 6.47
N LEU A 92 2.70 -14.93 6.11
CA LEU A 92 3.07 -14.65 4.72
C LEU A 92 4.32 -15.43 4.30
N LYS A 93 4.35 -15.83 3.03
CA LYS A 93 5.49 -16.48 2.39
C LYS A 93 5.74 -15.91 0.98
N PRO A 94 6.96 -16.07 0.43
CA PRO A 94 7.23 -15.71 -0.95
C PRO A 94 6.24 -16.37 -1.92
N GLY A 95 5.78 -15.60 -2.91
CA GLY A 95 4.76 -15.99 -3.87
C GLY A 95 3.32 -15.69 -3.45
N ASP A 96 3.06 -15.32 -2.18
CA ASP A 96 1.72 -14.93 -1.76
C ASP A 96 1.26 -13.64 -2.47
N VAL A 97 -0.01 -13.63 -2.87
CA VAL A 97 -0.69 -12.46 -3.46
C VAL A 97 -1.60 -11.84 -2.40
N LEU A 98 -1.49 -10.53 -2.22
CA LEU A 98 -2.34 -9.76 -1.32
C LEU A 98 -3.20 -8.79 -2.13
N GLU A 99 -4.51 -8.95 -2.02
CA GLU A 99 -5.50 -8.03 -2.55
C GLU A 99 -5.93 -7.02 -1.46
N GLY A 100 -6.42 -5.87 -1.91
CA GLY A 100 -6.99 -4.84 -1.04
C GLY A 100 -5.99 -4.22 -0.06
N VAL A 101 -4.69 -4.26 -0.37
CA VAL A 101 -3.61 -3.57 0.38
C VAL A 101 -3.22 -2.28 -0.32
N LEU A 102 -3.10 -2.35 -1.65
CA LEU A 102 -2.92 -1.20 -2.52
C LEU A 102 -4.18 -1.05 -3.37
N LEU A 103 -4.63 0.18 -3.60
CA LEU A 103 -5.88 0.43 -4.30
C LEU A 103 -5.82 -0.14 -5.73
N GLY A 104 -6.72 -1.07 -6.02
CA GLY A 104 -7.02 -1.47 -7.39
C GLY A 104 -6.03 -2.39 -8.07
N VAL A 105 -4.95 -2.76 -7.38
CA VAL A 105 -3.96 -3.73 -7.86
C VAL A 105 -3.51 -4.62 -6.69
N PRO A 106 -3.27 -5.92 -6.94
CA PRO A 106 -2.66 -6.77 -5.92
C PRO A 106 -1.21 -6.38 -5.69
N VAL A 107 -0.67 -6.78 -4.55
CA VAL A 107 0.76 -6.81 -4.29
C VAL A 107 1.23 -8.26 -4.12
N VAL A 108 2.50 -8.50 -4.37
CA VAL A 108 3.12 -9.82 -4.26
C VAL A 108 4.18 -9.80 -3.17
N VAL A 109 4.21 -10.86 -2.39
CA VAL A 109 5.24 -11.09 -1.38
C VAL A 109 6.42 -11.80 -2.01
N GLU A 110 7.62 -11.23 -1.89
CA GLU A 110 8.87 -11.82 -2.38
C GLU A 110 9.89 -11.98 -1.24
N ALA A 111 10.81 -12.94 -1.37
CA ALA A 111 11.90 -13.06 -0.41
C ALA A 111 12.92 -11.92 -0.60
N VAL A 112 13.39 -11.31 0.49
CA VAL A 112 14.53 -10.38 0.45
C VAL A 112 15.82 -11.17 0.62
N ASN A 113 16.81 -10.93 -0.24
CA ASN A 113 18.09 -11.62 -0.11
C ASN A 113 18.88 -11.13 1.12
N ALA A 114 19.85 -11.94 1.54
CA ALA A 114 20.58 -11.71 2.79
C ALA A 114 21.46 -10.45 2.79
N GLU A 115 21.90 -9.97 1.62
CA GLU A 115 22.70 -8.75 1.49
C GLU A 115 21.81 -7.52 1.64
N ALA A 116 20.70 -7.48 0.89
CA ALA A 116 19.71 -6.41 0.95
C ALA A 116 19.06 -6.31 2.33
N SER A 117 18.72 -7.44 2.97
CA SER A 117 18.17 -7.45 4.34
C SER A 117 19.13 -6.80 5.34
N ARG A 118 20.45 -6.95 5.15
CA ARG A 118 21.46 -6.30 6.01
C ARG A 118 21.63 -4.82 5.74
N GLY A 119 21.42 -4.39 4.49
CA GLY A 119 21.58 -2.99 4.08
C GLY A 119 20.35 -2.12 4.33
N THR A 120 19.16 -2.70 4.30
CA THR A 120 17.88 -1.98 4.39
C THR A 120 17.23 -2.07 5.77
N VAL A 121 17.06 -3.29 6.30
CA VAL A 121 16.34 -3.56 7.57
C VAL A 121 17.28 -3.53 8.78
N THR A 122 18.20 -2.56 8.78
CA THR A 122 19.34 -2.48 9.72
C THR A 122 18.91 -2.35 11.18
N TRP A 123 17.85 -1.58 11.45
CA TRP A 123 17.36 -1.35 12.81
C TRP A 123 16.67 -2.60 13.40
N SER A 124 16.02 -3.42 12.57
CA SER A 124 15.46 -4.72 12.99
C SER A 124 16.55 -5.69 13.47
N GLY A 125 17.67 -5.74 12.74
CA GLY A 125 18.81 -6.59 13.13
C GLY A 125 19.41 -6.20 14.48
N TRP A 126 19.41 -4.90 14.81
CA TRP A 126 19.80 -4.40 16.12
C TRP A 126 18.75 -4.73 17.19
N PHE A 127 17.47 -4.46 16.92
CA PHE A 127 16.37 -4.68 17.85
C PHE A 127 16.25 -6.16 18.29
N HIS A 128 16.28 -7.09 17.33
CA HIS A 128 16.13 -8.52 17.62
C HIS A 128 17.44 -9.21 18.03
N ARG A 129 18.58 -8.51 17.99
CA ARG A 129 19.93 -9.06 18.21
C ARG A 129 20.23 -10.33 17.39
N ARG A 130 19.61 -10.47 16.22
CA ARG A 130 19.78 -11.58 15.26
C ARG A 130 19.78 -11.04 13.84
N ARG A 131 20.13 -11.87 12.85
CA ARG A 131 20.02 -11.48 11.45
C ARG A 131 18.55 -11.18 11.13
N PRO A 132 18.22 -10.00 10.57
CA PRO A 132 16.85 -9.71 10.16
C PRO A 132 16.51 -10.56 8.94
N GLU A 133 15.36 -11.19 8.99
CA GLU A 133 14.70 -11.79 7.84
C GLU A 133 13.64 -10.81 7.37
N ALA A 134 13.47 -10.67 6.05
CA ALA A 134 12.49 -9.76 5.49
C ALA A 134 11.81 -10.34 4.25
N LEU A 135 10.58 -9.88 4.04
CA LEU A 135 9.78 -10.10 2.85
C LEU A 135 9.50 -8.76 2.17
N ALA A 136 9.70 -8.70 0.86
CA ALA A 136 9.40 -7.53 0.06
C ALA A 136 7.94 -7.55 -0.38
N ILE A 137 7.24 -6.44 -0.17
CA ILE A 137 5.95 -6.16 -0.78
C ILE A 137 6.21 -5.50 -2.13
N VAL A 138 5.94 -6.23 -3.20
CA VAL A 138 6.16 -5.80 -4.57
C VAL A 138 4.84 -5.35 -5.17
N TRP A 139 4.85 -4.18 -5.79
CA TRP A 139 3.67 -3.56 -6.40
C TRP A 139 3.81 -3.49 -7.93
N PRO A 140 2.71 -3.65 -8.69
CA PRO A 140 2.72 -3.57 -10.14
C PRO A 140 2.51 -2.13 -10.64
N SER A 141 2.57 -1.93 -11.97
CA SER A 141 2.09 -0.70 -12.58
C SER A 141 0.60 -0.46 -12.29
N THR A 142 0.12 0.74 -12.61
CA THR A 142 -1.32 1.07 -12.62
C THR A 142 -2.14 0.23 -13.59
N HIS A 143 -1.54 -0.61 -14.42
CA HIS A 143 -2.26 -1.58 -15.26
C HIS A 143 -2.15 -3.01 -14.72
N GLY A 144 -1.68 -3.19 -13.48
CA GLY A 144 -1.50 -4.50 -12.87
C GLY A 144 -0.31 -5.29 -13.43
N VAL A 145 0.59 -4.64 -14.19
CA VAL A 145 1.77 -5.29 -14.79
C VAL A 145 2.95 -5.23 -13.82
N PHE A 146 3.39 -6.39 -13.34
CA PHE A 146 4.51 -6.53 -12.40
C PHE A 146 5.87 -6.34 -13.07
N PRO A 147 6.95 -5.99 -12.31
CA PRO A 147 8.26 -5.68 -12.87
C PRO A 147 8.89 -6.79 -13.74
N TRP A 148 8.53 -8.06 -13.49
CA TRP A 148 9.02 -9.22 -14.24
C TRP A 148 8.15 -9.60 -15.45
N GLN A 149 6.98 -8.98 -15.62
CA GLN A 149 6.07 -9.30 -16.71
C GLN A 149 6.42 -8.54 -18.00
N PRO A 150 6.15 -9.11 -19.18
CA PRO A 150 6.31 -8.40 -20.44
C PRO A 150 5.50 -7.10 -20.46
N GLY A 151 6.11 -5.99 -20.91
CA GLY A 151 5.47 -4.67 -20.97
C GLY A 151 5.57 -3.85 -19.68
N ALA A 152 6.25 -4.35 -18.64
CA ALA A 152 6.50 -3.61 -17.42
C ALA A 152 7.35 -2.33 -17.68
N PRO A 153 6.95 -1.16 -17.13
CA PRO A 153 7.78 0.03 -17.20
C PRO A 153 9.13 -0.15 -16.48
N ALA A 154 10.22 0.32 -17.09
CA ALA A 154 11.56 0.22 -16.51
C ALA A 154 11.68 0.90 -15.12
N ALA A 155 10.92 1.99 -14.91
CA ALA A 155 10.84 2.71 -13.65
C ALA A 155 10.42 1.83 -12.46
N LEU A 156 9.72 0.71 -12.69
CA LEU A 156 9.40 -0.23 -11.62
C LEU A 156 10.66 -0.88 -11.03
N ASN A 157 11.64 -1.24 -11.85
CA ASN A 157 12.91 -1.82 -11.37
C ASN A 157 13.82 -0.78 -10.72
N GLU A 158 13.73 0.48 -11.13
CA GLU A 158 14.45 1.60 -10.48
C GLU A 158 13.90 1.82 -9.06
N ARG A 159 12.58 1.74 -8.91
CA ARG A 159 11.85 1.95 -7.65
C ARG A 159 11.79 0.71 -6.75
N GLN A 160 11.94 -0.48 -7.32
CA GLN A 160 11.88 -1.77 -6.61
C GLN A 160 13.06 -2.65 -7.03
N PRO A 161 14.29 -2.35 -6.55
CA PRO A 161 15.52 -2.91 -7.08
C PRO A 161 15.47 -4.45 -7.13
N PRO A 162 15.57 -5.08 -8.32
CA PRO A 162 15.56 -6.54 -8.43
C PRO A 162 16.65 -7.20 -7.59
N ALA A 163 17.79 -6.51 -7.45
CA ALA A 163 18.92 -6.92 -6.63
C ALA A 163 18.60 -7.02 -5.13
N TRP A 164 17.42 -6.58 -4.65
CA TRP A 164 17.01 -6.77 -3.26
C TRP A 164 16.27 -8.09 -3.03
N ARG A 165 15.74 -8.69 -4.09
CA ARG A 165 14.81 -9.82 -4.01
C ARG A 165 15.46 -11.11 -4.49
N VAL A 166 14.92 -12.23 -4.01
CA VAL A 166 15.15 -13.54 -4.62
C VAL A 166 13.91 -13.84 -5.45
N PRO A 167 14.01 -13.84 -6.79
CA PRO A 167 12.83 -14.02 -7.64
C PRO A 167 12.11 -15.33 -7.33
N HIS A 168 10.80 -15.25 -7.12
CA HIS A 168 9.92 -16.42 -7.05
C HIS A 168 9.32 -16.70 -8.43
N GLU A 169 9.17 -17.97 -8.80
CA GLU A 169 8.47 -18.31 -10.04
C GLU A 169 6.96 -18.06 -9.85
N HIS A 170 6.38 -17.15 -10.62
CA HIS A 170 4.95 -16.86 -10.58
C HIS A 170 4.22 -17.72 -11.61
N THR A 171 3.58 -18.79 -11.16
CA THR A 171 2.71 -19.63 -12.00
C THR A 171 1.26 -19.17 -11.89
N GLY A 172 0.70 -18.62 -12.97
CA GLY A 172 -0.69 -18.12 -13.03
C GLY A 172 -0.79 -16.60 -13.13
N GLY A 173 -2.02 -16.09 -13.34
CA GLY A 173 -2.30 -14.65 -13.27
C GLY A 173 -2.20 -14.18 -11.82
N VAL A 174 -1.50 -13.06 -11.60
CA VAL A 174 -1.28 -12.48 -10.25
C VAL A 174 -2.53 -11.74 -9.75
N ALA A 175 -3.43 -11.33 -10.64
CA ALA A 175 -4.74 -10.79 -10.33
C ALA A 175 -5.77 -11.45 -11.25
N CYS A 176 -6.97 -11.72 -10.73
CA CYS A 176 -8.13 -11.97 -11.59
C CYS A 176 -8.83 -10.63 -11.81
N ASP A 177 -9.03 -10.21 -13.06
CA ASP A 177 -9.87 -9.04 -13.31
C ASP A 177 -11.28 -9.31 -12.79
N PRO A 178 -11.89 -8.36 -12.05
CA PRO A 178 -13.26 -8.52 -11.63
C PRO A 178 -14.15 -8.67 -12.87
N GLN A 179 -15.21 -9.48 -12.76
CA GLN A 179 -16.19 -9.55 -13.84
C GLN A 179 -16.77 -8.15 -14.04
N TRP A 180 -16.53 -7.58 -15.22
CA TRP A 180 -16.94 -6.22 -15.52
C TRP A 180 -18.41 -6.17 -15.91
N VAL A 181 -19.23 -5.53 -15.08
CA VAL A 181 -20.70 -5.47 -15.24
C VAL A 181 -21.26 -4.04 -15.34
N PHE A 182 -20.40 -3.03 -15.25
CA PHE A 182 -20.80 -1.63 -15.34
C PHE A 182 -21.19 -1.25 -16.78
N PRO A 183 -22.11 -0.28 -16.97
CA PRO A 183 -22.56 0.20 -18.28
C PRO A 183 -21.51 1.09 -18.99
N VAL A 184 -20.29 1.17 -18.47
CA VAL A 184 -19.17 1.96 -18.98
C VAL A 184 -17.92 1.09 -19.12
N PRO A 185 -16.94 1.47 -19.94
CA PRO A 185 -15.64 0.79 -20.00
C PRO A 185 -14.90 0.74 -18.65
N ALA A 186 -14.06 -0.28 -18.46
CA ALA A 186 -13.28 -0.51 -17.23
C ALA A 186 -12.28 0.61 -16.91
N ASP A 187 -11.80 1.31 -17.93
CA ASP A 187 -10.90 2.46 -17.85
C ASP A 187 -11.63 3.80 -17.74
N ARG A 188 -12.95 3.80 -17.55
CA ARG A 188 -13.72 5.01 -17.22
C ARG A 188 -13.10 5.68 -16.00
N MET A 189 -12.75 6.96 -16.14
CA MET A 189 -12.26 7.76 -15.02
C MET A 189 -13.40 8.03 -14.04
N ALA A 190 -13.10 7.87 -12.75
CA ALA A 190 -13.96 8.23 -11.64
C ALA A 190 -13.20 9.16 -10.68
N PHE A 191 -13.91 10.14 -10.13
CA PHE A 191 -13.44 10.96 -9.03
C PHE A 191 -13.46 10.15 -7.73
N THR A 192 -12.40 10.25 -6.95
CA THR A 192 -12.31 9.64 -5.62
C THR A 192 -11.48 10.51 -4.70
N CYS A 193 -11.41 10.20 -3.41
CA CYS A 193 -10.62 10.97 -2.45
C CYS A 193 -9.33 10.24 -2.03
N THR A 194 -8.37 11.01 -1.52
CA THR A 194 -7.11 10.51 -0.93
C THR A 194 -7.36 9.54 0.22
N HIS A 195 -8.42 9.73 1.01
CA HIS A 195 -8.77 8.77 2.06
C HIS A 195 -8.98 7.36 1.48
N VAL A 196 -9.65 7.25 0.32
CA VAL A 196 -9.87 5.95 -0.33
C VAL A 196 -8.58 5.43 -0.99
N ILE A 197 -7.89 6.27 -1.77
CA ILE A 197 -6.73 5.81 -2.56
C ILE A 197 -5.48 5.61 -1.70
N ASP A 198 -5.14 6.61 -0.89
CA ASP A 198 -3.85 6.72 -0.22
C ASP A 198 -3.91 6.12 1.19
N GLU A 199 -5.06 6.25 1.87
CA GLU A 199 -5.27 5.79 3.25
C GLU A 199 -6.12 4.52 3.37
N GLY A 200 -6.56 3.93 2.25
CA GLY A 200 -7.31 2.67 2.25
C GLY A 200 -8.66 2.73 2.97
N ALA A 201 -9.24 3.91 3.12
CA ALA A 201 -10.55 4.08 3.75
C ALA A 201 -11.65 3.39 2.93
N ALA A 202 -12.67 2.91 3.63
CA ALA A 202 -13.80 2.25 3.01
C ALA A 202 -14.58 3.19 2.09
N VAL A 203 -15.01 2.67 0.94
CA VAL A 203 -15.93 3.37 0.04
C VAL A 203 -17.33 3.31 0.62
N LEU A 204 -17.90 4.45 0.99
CA LEU A 204 -19.22 4.53 1.63
C LEU A 204 -20.24 5.35 0.82
N TRP A 205 -19.80 5.98 -0.26
CA TRP A 205 -20.64 6.81 -1.11
C TRP A 205 -20.21 6.70 -2.57
N VAL A 206 -21.18 6.65 -3.48
CA VAL A 206 -20.99 6.69 -4.93
C VAL A 206 -22.08 7.53 -5.59
N ALA A 207 -21.76 8.27 -6.63
CA ALA A 207 -22.72 8.94 -7.50
C ALA A 207 -22.37 8.75 -8.97
N ARG A 208 -23.42 8.77 -9.79
CA ARG A 208 -23.32 8.79 -11.25
C ARG A 208 -24.11 9.98 -11.76
N GLU A 209 -23.43 10.98 -12.31
CA GLU A 209 -24.01 12.26 -12.71
C GLU A 209 -23.86 12.48 -14.22
N ALA A 210 -24.85 13.12 -14.85
CA ALA A 210 -24.73 13.53 -16.23
C ALA A 210 -23.73 14.71 -16.37
N ASP A 211 -22.72 14.58 -17.23
CA ASP A 211 -21.78 15.68 -17.52
C ASP A 211 -21.86 16.07 -19.00
N PRO A 212 -22.11 17.36 -19.33
CA PRO A 212 -22.25 17.80 -20.73
C PRO A 212 -21.00 17.58 -21.61
N SER A 213 -19.82 17.46 -21.01
CA SER A 213 -18.54 17.34 -21.71
C SER A 213 -18.00 15.91 -21.75
N ARG A 214 -18.17 15.14 -20.67
CA ARG A 214 -17.65 13.77 -20.47
C ARG A 214 -18.72 12.69 -20.68
N GLY A 215 -19.98 13.10 -20.85
CA GLY A 215 -21.16 12.26 -20.93
C GLY A 215 -21.70 11.91 -19.55
N GLU A 216 -20.87 11.29 -18.73
CA GLU A 216 -21.18 10.97 -17.34
C GLU A 216 -19.93 11.00 -16.47
N ASP A 217 -20.13 11.38 -15.22
CA ASP A 217 -19.13 11.35 -14.16
C ASP A 217 -19.52 10.29 -13.13
N TRP A 218 -18.50 9.55 -12.69
CA TRP A 218 -18.59 8.66 -11.53
C TRP A 218 -17.80 9.29 -10.40
N SER A 219 -18.41 9.43 -9.24
CA SER A 219 -17.79 9.98 -8.03
C SER A 219 -17.90 8.94 -6.92
N ILE A 220 -16.79 8.49 -6.34
CA ILE A 220 -16.71 7.36 -5.40
C ILE A 220 -15.84 7.78 -4.21
N HIS A 221 -16.41 7.88 -3.01
CA HIS A 221 -15.75 8.50 -1.87
C HIS A 221 -15.89 7.71 -0.57
N CYS A 222 -15.11 8.12 0.43
CA CYS A 222 -15.17 7.56 1.78
C CYS A 222 -16.46 7.91 2.57
N GLY A 223 -17.37 8.70 1.99
CA GLY A 223 -18.61 9.15 2.63
C GLY A 223 -18.45 10.28 3.66
N ALA A 224 -17.22 10.69 3.99
CA ALA A 224 -16.99 11.86 4.84
C ALA A 224 -17.45 13.14 4.11
N PRO A 225 -18.10 14.08 4.82
CA PRO A 225 -18.44 15.37 4.24
C PRO A 225 -17.19 16.23 4.04
N GLY A 226 -17.20 17.08 3.01
CA GLY A 226 -16.23 18.18 2.88
C GLY A 226 -14.82 17.76 2.45
N HIS A 227 -14.70 16.98 1.38
CA HIS A 227 -13.41 16.85 0.68
C HIS A 227 -13.08 18.19 0.00
N ASP A 228 -11.91 18.77 0.29
CA ASP A 228 -11.43 19.89 -0.52
C ASP A 228 -11.01 19.34 -1.90
N THR A 229 -10.92 20.22 -2.90
CA THR A 229 -10.45 19.88 -4.24
C THR A 229 -9.05 19.23 -4.20
N GLY A 230 -8.22 19.60 -3.21
CA GLY A 230 -6.90 19.00 -2.99
C GLY A 230 -6.94 17.53 -2.57
N ASP A 231 -8.03 17.09 -1.96
CA ASP A 231 -8.24 15.71 -1.51
C ASP A 231 -8.78 14.82 -2.63
N MET A 232 -9.05 15.38 -3.81
CA MET A 232 -9.62 14.66 -4.93
C MET A 232 -8.55 14.05 -5.84
N ARG A 233 -8.82 12.85 -6.33
CA ARG A 233 -8.00 12.08 -7.27
C ARG A 233 -8.87 11.52 -8.37
N LEU A 234 -8.23 11.23 -9.50
CA LEU A 234 -8.84 10.52 -10.62
C LEU A 234 -8.26 9.12 -10.68
N ALA A 235 -9.12 8.11 -10.73
CA ALA A 235 -8.72 6.70 -10.89
C ALA A 235 -9.61 6.00 -11.91
N HIS A 236 -9.12 4.90 -12.49
CA HIS A 236 -9.97 4.03 -13.30
C HIS A 236 -11.02 3.38 -12.40
N LEU A 237 -12.27 3.33 -12.86
CA LEU A 237 -13.38 2.71 -12.13
C LEU A 237 -13.07 1.25 -11.78
N SER A 238 -12.37 0.53 -12.65
CA SER A 238 -11.93 -0.85 -12.36
C SER A 238 -11.00 -1.00 -11.16
N HIS A 239 -10.16 0.00 -10.87
CA HIS A 239 -9.33 -0.01 -9.65
C HIS A 239 -10.17 0.18 -8.40
N LEU A 240 -11.18 1.04 -8.47
CA LEU A 240 -12.12 1.25 -7.36
C LEU A 240 -12.99 0.01 -7.14
N VAL A 241 -13.47 -0.64 -8.20
CA VAL A 241 -14.24 -1.88 -8.11
C VAL A 241 -13.41 -3.04 -7.58
N ARG A 242 -12.12 -3.17 -7.97
CA ARG A 242 -11.25 -4.21 -7.42
C ARG A 242 -11.00 -4.00 -5.93
N SER A 243 -10.76 -2.76 -5.50
CA SER A 243 -10.53 -2.44 -4.08
C SER A 243 -11.80 -2.48 -3.23
N ALA A 244 -12.95 -2.14 -3.80
CA ALA A 244 -14.25 -2.21 -3.17
C ALA A 244 -15.24 -3.03 -4.05
N PRO A 245 -15.16 -4.37 -4.04
CA PRO A 245 -16.02 -5.24 -4.87
C PRO A 245 -17.53 -5.05 -4.63
N SER A 246 -17.91 -4.53 -3.46
CA SER A 246 -19.29 -4.18 -3.13
C SER A 246 -19.89 -3.14 -4.09
N LEU A 247 -19.08 -2.38 -4.84
CA LEU A 247 -19.56 -1.47 -5.89
C LEU A 247 -20.31 -2.20 -7.02
N ILE A 248 -20.07 -3.49 -7.21
CA ILE A 248 -20.81 -4.31 -8.19
C ILE A 248 -22.32 -4.29 -7.92
N ALA A 249 -22.74 -4.20 -6.65
CA ALA A 249 -24.15 -4.18 -6.25
C ALA A 249 -24.90 -2.91 -6.68
N VAL A 250 -24.17 -1.86 -7.07
CA VAL A 250 -24.70 -0.57 -7.52
C VAL A 250 -24.20 -0.22 -8.93
N SER A 251 -23.82 -1.24 -9.70
CA SER A 251 -23.28 -1.06 -11.05
C SER A 251 -24.33 -0.62 -12.08
N ASP A 252 -25.61 -0.85 -11.81
CA ASP A 252 -26.76 -0.55 -12.66
C ASP A 252 -27.48 0.76 -12.29
N MET A 253 -26.92 1.56 -11.38
CA MET A 253 -27.44 2.90 -11.04
C MET A 253 -27.69 3.76 -12.29
N GLY A 254 -28.82 4.47 -12.28
CA GLY A 254 -29.20 5.44 -13.30
C GLY A 254 -28.29 6.68 -13.31
N LEU A 255 -28.47 7.51 -14.34
CA LEU A 255 -27.88 8.85 -14.34
C LEU A 255 -28.60 9.72 -13.31
N ASP A 256 -27.85 10.60 -12.66
CA ASP A 256 -28.29 11.50 -11.60
C ASP A 256 -28.83 10.74 -10.38
N GLU A 257 -28.16 9.64 -10.02
CA GLU A 257 -28.39 8.88 -8.79
C GLU A 257 -27.12 8.82 -7.93
N GLU A 258 -27.32 8.75 -6.62
CA GLU A 258 -26.30 8.43 -5.63
C GLU A 258 -26.67 7.19 -4.81
N ALA A 259 -25.66 6.49 -4.30
CA ALA A 259 -25.82 5.43 -3.33
C ALA A 259 -24.88 5.63 -2.14
N TYR A 260 -25.36 5.32 -0.94
CA TYR A 260 -24.59 5.45 0.29
C TYR A 260 -24.83 4.26 1.22
N ARG A 261 -23.93 4.09 2.18
CA ARG A 261 -24.01 3.07 3.24
C ARG A 261 -23.30 3.54 4.50
N GLU A 262 -23.72 3.02 5.66
CA GLU A 262 -23.18 3.44 6.96
C GLU A 262 -21.83 2.77 7.30
N SER A 263 -21.56 1.59 6.73
CA SER A 263 -20.31 0.83 6.95
C SER A 263 -19.97 -0.02 5.71
N PRO A 264 -18.74 -0.59 5.63
CA PRO A 264 -18.35 -1.46 4.53
C PRO A 264 -19.23 -2.71 4.35
N GLU A 265 -19.88 -3.16 5.43
CA GLU A 265 -20.73 -4.36 5.47
C GLU A 265 -22.22 -4.03 5.29
N ALA A 266 -22.61 -2.76 5.40
CA ALA A 266 -23.98 -2.32 5.22
C ALA A 266 -24.42 -2.38 3.74
N GLU A 267 -25.71 -2.62 3.53
CA GLU A 267 -26.32 -2.56 2.21
C GLU A 267 -26.31 -1.14 1.65
N TRP A 268 -26.22 -1.05 0.32
CA TRP A 268 -26.30 0.22 -0.39
C TRP A 268 -27.75 0.73 -0.42
N VAL A 269 -27.91 2.04 -0.19
CA VAL A 269 -29.18 2.74 -0.36
C VAL A 269 -29.05 3.70 -1.54
N VAL A 270 -29.75 3.41 -2.63
CA VAL A 270 -29.77 4.24 -3.85
C VAL A 270 -30.89 5.29 -3.76
N ARG A 271 -30.61 6.52 -4.20
CA ARG A 271 -31.59 7.60 -4.33
C ARG A 271 -31.22 8.57 -5.47
N PRO A 272 -32.17 9.37 -5.97
CA PRO A 272 -31.88 10.45 -6.90
C PRO A 272 -30.93 11.49 -6.29
N LEU A 273 -30.02 12.01 -7.11
CA LEU A 273 -29.14 13.13 -6.77
C LEU A 273 -29.98 14.42 -6.72
N THR A 274 -29.87 15.16 -5.61
CA THR A 274 -30.61 16.43 -5.39
C THR A 274 -29.77 17.65 -5.63
#